data_AF-A0A830BZM1-F1
#
_entry.id   AF-A0A830BZM1-F1
#
_cell.length_a   1.000
_cell.length_b   1.000
_cell.length_c   1.000
_cell.angle_alpha   90.00
_cell.angle_beta   90.00
_cell.angle_gamma   90.00
#
_symmetry.space_group_name_H-M   'P 1'
#
loop_
_entity.id
_entity.type
_entity.pdbx_description
1 polymer ?
#
loop_
_entity_poly.entity_id
_entity_poly.type
_entity_poly.pdbx_seq_one_letter_code
_entity_poly.pdbx_strand_id
1 'polypeptide(L)'
;MRDLSNRVCALDEARECAIKKAEEKETTIGSEYPSFVRSMLPSHVSGGFWIGLLTVLCKRILPMSDGFIALVNELGEEWSAIYLAQKCGLSGGWKKFIVDHDLADGDTLVFQSIKPTVFKVFITRA
;
A
#
# COMPACT_ATOMS: atom_id res chain seq x y z
N MET A 1 6.70 36.07 5.80
CA MET A 1 7.02 34.80 6.47
C MET A 1 5.84 33.87 6.21
N ARG A 2 6.02 32.81 5.40
CA ARG A 2 4.91 31.92 5.03
C ARG A 2 4.58 31.06 6.25
N ASP A 3 3.31 31.06 6.65
CA ASP A 3 2.83 30.23 7.74
C ASP A 3 2.88 28.76 7.32
N LEU A 4 3.91 28.08 7.82
CA LEU A 4 4.16 26.66 7.57
C LEU A 4 3.35 25.79 8.55
N SER A 5 2.88 26.35 9.67
CA SER A 5 2.21 25.59 10.72
C SER A 5 0.82 25.11 10.28
N ASN A 6 0.03 26.00 9.67
CA ASN A 6 -1.30 25.63 9.17
C ASN A 6 -1.25 24.61 8.02
N ARG A 7 -0.16 24.57 7.25
CA ARG A 7 0.03 23.58 6.17
C ARG A 7 0.40 22.20 6.69
N VAL A 8 1.21 22.15 7.75
CA VAL A 8 1.60 20.88 8.39
C VAL A 8 0.36 20.26 9.07
N CYS A 9 -0.41 21.03 9.84
CA CYS A 9 -1.66 20.56 10.43
C CYS A 9 -2.65 20.01 9.40
N ALA A 10 -2.88 20.74 8.29
CA ALA A 10 -3.80 20.29 7.25
C ALA A 10 -3.34 19.01 6.52
N LEU A 11 -2.03 18.80 6.38
CA LEU A 11 -1.46 17.58 5.80
C LEU A 11 -1.60 16.39 6.76
N ASP A 12 -1.42 16.62 8.06
CA ASP A 12 -1.59 15.58 9.07
C ASP A 12 -3.07 15.17 9.21
N GLU A 13 -4.00 16.12 9.20
CA GLU A 13 -5.45 15.86 9.18
C GLU A 13 -5.89 15.06 7.94
N ALA A 14 -5.37 15.44 6.76
CA ALA A 14 -5.60 14.74 5.50
C ALA A 14 -5.15 13.27 5.56
N ARG A 15 -3.92 13.02 6.05
CA ARG A 15 -3.38 11.68 6.26
C ARG A 15 -4.23 10.88 7.26
N GLU A 16 -4.60 11.46 8.39
CA GLU A 16 -5.45 10.80 9.38
C GLU A 16 -6.82 10.41 8.79
N CYS A 17 -7.41 11.29 7.97
CA CYS A 17 -8.65 11.00 7.26
C CYS A 17 -8.49 9.83 6.28
N ALA A 18 -7.40 9.79 5.52
CA ALA A 18 -7.11 8.70 4.58
C ALA A 18 -6.94 7.36 5.31
N ILE A 19 -6.21 7.36 6.43
CA ILE A 19 -6.02 6.17 7.27
C ILE A 19 -7.36 5.67 7.79
N LYS A 20 -8.19 6.55 8.37
CA LYS A 20 -9.49 6.17 8.90
C LYS A 20 -10.40 5.57 7.81
N LYS A 21 -10.45 6.18 6.63
CA LYS A 21 -11.20 5.64 5.47
C LYS A 21 -10.68 4.26 5.05
N ALA A 22 -9.37 4.03 5.12
CA ALA A 22 -8.77 2.75 4.78
C ALA A 22 -9.10 1.66 5.81
N GLU A 23 -9.09 1.98 7.10
CA GLU A 23 -9.50 1.06 8.18
C GLU A 23 -11.01 0.72 8.09
N GLU A 24 -11.85 1.72 7.81
CA GLU A 24 -13.28 1.50 7.52
C GLU A 24 -13.47 0.60 6.29
N LYS A 25 -12.68 0.81 5.24
CA LYS A 25 -12.70 -0.08 4.06
C LYS A 25 -12.24 -1.49 4.42
N GLU A 26 -11.16 -1.64 5.18
CA GLU A 26 -10.64 -2.95 5.63
C GLU A 26 -11.70 -3.73 6.41
N THR A 27 -12.41 -3.08 7.32
CA THR A 27 -13.49 -3.72 8.09
C THR A 27 -14.70 -4.08 7.22
N THR A 28 -14.98 -3.30 6.18
CA THR A 28 -16.13 -3.51 5.28
C THR A 28 -15.90 -4.62 4.24
N ILE A 29 -14.67 -4.81 3.76
CA ILE A 29 -14.35 -5.83 2.74
C ILE A 29 -14.42 -7.28 3.26
N GLY A 30 -14.70 -7.47 4.55
CA GLY A 30 -14.92 -8.76 5.17
C GLY A 30 -13.64 -9.54 5.50
N SER A 31 -13.78 -10.58 6.33
CA SER A 31 -12.66 -11.37 6.87
C SER A 31 -12.32 -12.62 6.07
N GLU A 32 -12.94 -12.83 4.91
CA GLU A 32 -12.71 -14.01 4.07
C GLU A 32 -11.23 -14.12 3.64
N TYR A 33 -10.61 -12.97 3.35
CA TYR A 33 -9.22 -12.86 2.95
C TYR A 33 -8.44 -12.01 3.95
N PRO A 34 -7.20 -12.38 4.29
CA PRO A 34 -6.39 -11.55 5.16
C PRO A 34 -6.06 -10.24 4.47
N SER A 35 -6.27 -9.14 5.19
CA SER A 35 -5.99 -7.79 4.74
C SER A 35 -5.09 -7.03 5.72
N PHE A 36 -4.57 -5.90 5.26
CA PHE A 36 -3.87 -4.93 6.10
C PHE A 36 -3.85 -3.54 5.48
N VAL A 37 -3.84 -2.53 6.33
CA VAL A 37 -3.72 -1.11 5.95
C VAL A 37 -2.25 -0.66 5.95
N ARG A 38 -1.89 0.19 4.99
CA ARG A 38 -0.55 0.77 4.87
C ARG A 38 -0.63 2.21 4.35
N SER A 39 -0.28 3.18 5.20
CA SER A 39 -0.10 4.58 4.79
C SER A 39 1.23 4.76 4.05
N MET A 40 1.19 5.52 2.96
CA MET A 40 2.34 5.83 2.12
C MET A 40 3.19 6.90 2.80
N LEU A 41 4.50 6.68 2.78
CA LEU A 41 5.52 7.60 3.31
C LEU A 41 6.33 8.16 2.14
N PRO A 42 7.02 9.29 2.31
CA PRO A 42 7.85 9.86 1.26
C PRO A 42 8.85 8.85 0.68
N SER A 43 9.40 7.96 1.51
CA SER A 43 10.35 6.92 1.09
C SER A 43 9.72 5.81 0.23
N HIS A 44 8.41 5.59 0.34
CA HIS A 44 7.69 4.63 -0.48
C HIS A 44 7.41 5.21 -1.89
N VAL A 45 7.17 6.52 -1.99
CA VAL A 45 6.75 7.21 -3.22
C VAL A 45 7.88 7.97 -3.94
N SER A 46 8.96 8.32 -3.23
CA SER A 46 10.08 9.11 -3.77
C SER A 46 11.43 8.47 -3.43
N GLY A 47 12.31 8.34 -4.44
CA GLY A 47 13.68 7.86 -4.29
C GLY A 47 13.85 6.35 -4.52
N GLY A 48 13.52 5.53 -3.51
CA GLY A 48 13.91 4.11 -3.46
C GLY A 48 12.93 3.11 -4.07
N PHE A 49 11.64 3.49 -4.21
CA PHE A 49 10.55 2.67 -4.75
C PHE A 49 10.51 1.24 -4.16
N TRP A 50 10.70 1.16 -2.84
CA TRP A 50 10.57 -0.07 -2.07
C TRP A 50 9.51 0.15 -0.99
N ILE A 51 8.62 -0.83 -0.82
CA ILE A 51 7.67 -0.85 0.29
C ILE A 51 7.87 -2.11 1.10
N GLY A 52 8.26 -1.92 2.36
CA GLY A 52 8.26 -2.99 3.36
C GLY A 52 6.83 -3.31 3.76
N LEU A 53 6.49 -4.59 3.71
CA LEU A 53 5.25 -5.15 4.23
C LEU A 53 5.46 -5.62 5.67
N LEU A 54 4.37 -5.86 6.40
CA LEU A 54 4.47 -6.40 7.76
C LEU A 54 5.05 -7.82 7.70
N THR A 55 6.22 -8.02 8.34
CA THR A 55 6.96 -9.29 8.33
C THR A 55 6.12 -10.47 8.80
N VAL A 56 5.26 -10.26 9.81
CA VAL A 56 4.35 -11.29 10.34
C VAL A 56 3.35 -11.73 9.28
N LEU A 57 2.80 -10.79 8.51
CA LEU A 57 1.88 -11.11 7.42
C LEU A 57 2.62 -11.85 6.33
N CYS A 58 3.77 -11.36 5.87
CA CYS A 58 4.54 -12.00 4.80
C CYS A 58 4.81 -13.48 5.08
N LYS A 59 5.25 -13.82 6.30
CA LYS A 59 5.51 -15.21 6.69
C LYS A 59 4.26 -16.10 6.72
N ARG A 60 3.08 -15.50 6.91
CA ARG A 60 1.80 -16.22 7.01
C ARG A 60 1.08 -16.33 5.67
N ILE A 61 1.13 -15.29 4.85
CA ILE A 61 0.27 -15.14 3.65
C ILE A 61 1.04 -15.19 2.32
N LEU A 62 2.35 -14.92 2.32
CA LEU A 62 3.15 -14.83 1.09
C LEU A 62 4.12 -16.01 0.93
N PRO A 63 4.61 -16.26 -0.30
CA PRO A 63 5.63 -17.27 -0.57
C PRO A 63 6.91 -17.05 0.24
N MET A 64 7.65 -18.13 0.49
CA MET A 64 8.94 -18.08 1.19
C MET A 64 10.12 -17.76 0.25
N SER A 65 9.89 -17.71 -1.06
CA SER A 65 10.87 -17.39 -2.08
C SER A 65 10.54 -16.08 -2.78
N ASP A 66 11.57 -15.44 -3.33
CA ASP A 66 11.39 -14.30 -4.22
C ASP A 66 10.54 -14.67 -5.43
N GLY A 67 9.81 -13.69 -5.96
CA GLY A 67 8.90 -13.94 -7.07
C GLY A 67 8.11 -12.69 -7.46
N PHE A 68 7.03 -12.90 -8.20
CA PHE A 68 6.12 -11.83 -8.60
C PHE A 68 4.83 -11.88 -7.80
N ILE A 69 4.36 -10.70 -7.40
CA ILE A 69 3.04 -10.47 -6.84
C ILE A 69 2.27 -9.60 -7.82
N ALA A 70 1.04 -9.99 -8.11
CA ALA A 70 0.07 -9.21 -8.84
C ALA A 70 -0.65 -8.25 -7.89
N LEU A 71 -0.75 -6.98 -8.28
CA LEU A 71 -1.49 -5.92 -7.62
C LEU A 71 -2.68 -5.60 -8.50
N VAL A 72 -3.89 -5.89 -8.01
CA VAL A 72 -5.13 -5.72 -8.76
C VAL A 72 -5.92 -4.57 -8.15
N ASN A 73 -6.24 -3.55 -8.92
CA ASN A 73 -7.01 -2.40 -8.43
C ASN A 73 -8.53 -2.71 -8.36
N GLU A 74 -9.33 -1.72 -7.95
CA GLU A 74 -10.80 -1.87 -7.87
C GLU A 74 -11.48 -2.09 -9.24
N LEU A 75 -10.83 -1.67 -10.32
CA LEU A 75 -11.30 -1.87 -11.71
C LEU A 75 -10.92 -3.23 -12.28
N GLY A 76 -10.13 -4.03 -11.55
CA GLY A 76 -9.64 -5.34 -12.00
C GLY A 76 -8.41 -5.27 -12.89
N GLU A 77 -7.78 -4.10 -13.03
CA GLU A 77 -6.53 -3.93 -13.76
C GLU A 77 -5.36 -4.45 -12.92
N GLU A 78 -4.33 -5.01 -13.57
CA GLU A 78 -3.24 -5.73 -12.90
C GLU A 78 -1.87 -5.10 -13.16
N TRP A 79 -1.08 -5.00 -12.08
CA TRP A 79 0.33 -4.63 -12.11
C TRP A 79 1.18 -5.72 -11.46
N SER A 80 2.33 -6.02 -12.06
CA SER A 80 3.28 -6.97 -11.48
C SER A 80 4.36 -6.25 -10.68
N ALA A 81 4.65 -6.73 -9.48
CA ALA A 81 5.75 -6.28 -8.64
C ALA A 81 6.62 -7.45 -8.15
N ILE A 82 7.93 -7.24 -8.08
CA ILE A 82 8.90 -8.19 -7.52
C ILE A 82 8.77 -8.17 -6.00
N TYR A 83 8.42 -9.33 -5.44
CA TYR A 83 8.44 -9.60 -4.02
C TYR A 83 9.78 -10.21 -3.61
N LEU A 84 10.39 -9.61 -2.57
CA LEU A 84 11.63 -10.06 -1.96
C LEU A 84 11.30 -10.70 -0.62
N ALA A 85 11.30 -12.03 -0.54
CA ALA A 85 10.80 -12.78 0.61
C ALA A 85 11.63 -12.51 1.88
N GLN A 86 12.96 -12.49 1.73
CA GLN A 86 13.87 -12.19 2.84
C GLN A 86 13.70 -10.77 3.40
N LYS A 87 13.28 -9.83 2.55
CA LYS A 87 13.07 -8.42 2.93
C LYS A 87 11.61 -8.11 3.26
N CYS A 88 10.70 -9.07 3.06
CA CYS A 88 9.26 -8.90 3.24
C CYS A 88 8.75 -7.62 2.57
N GLY A 89 9.04 -7.42 1.28
CA GLY A 89 8.70 -6.16 0.60
C GLY A 89 8.64 -6.25 -0.91
N LEU A 90 8.01 -5.24 -1.51
CA LEU A 90 7.89 -5.10 -2.96
C LEU A 90 8.96 -4.14 -3.49
N SER A 91 9.51 -4.46 -4.67
CA SER A 91 10.60 -3.73 -5.31
C SER A 91 10.29 -3.43 -6.79
N GLY A 92 10.99 -4.04 -7.75
CA GLY A 92 10.77 -3.79 -9.18
C GLY A 92 9.29 -3.89 -9.56
N GLY A 93 8.79 -3.00 -10.40
CA GLY A 93 7.36 -2.91 -10.74
C GLY A 93 6.50 -2.11 -9.75
N TRP A 94 6.89 -2.00 -8.47
CA TRP A 94 6.17 -1.17 -7.48
C TRP A 94 6.11 0.30 -7.90
N LYS A 95 7.21 0.85 -8.42
CA LYS A 95 7.25 2.21 -8.98
C LYS A 95 6.18 2.43 -10.05
N LYS A 96 5.96 1.46 -10.93
CA LYS A 96 4.97 1.58 -12.01
C LYS A 96 3.56 1.67 -11.42
N PHE A 97 3.26 0.84 -10.43
CA PHE A 97 1.98 0.92 -9.71
C PHE A 97 1.76 2.29 -9.06
N ILE A 98 2.78 2.85 -8.39
CA ILE A 98 2.75 4.20 -7.81
C ILE A 98 2.44 5.26 -8.86
N VAL A 99 3.18 5.27 -9.96
CA VAL A 99 3.06 6.29 -11.01
C VAL A 99 1.72 6.19 -11.73
N ASP A 100 1.29 4.99 -12.09
CA ASP A 100 0.06 4.78 -12.84
C ASP A 100 -1.19 5.13 -11.99
N HIS A 101 -1.09 5.09 -10.66
CA HIS A 101 -2.15 5.50 -9.73
C HIS A 101 -1.92 6.88 -9.11
N ASP A 102 -0.89 7.63 -9.50
CA ASP A 102 -0.56 8.94 -8.91
C ASP A 102 -0.53 8.90 -7.36
N LEU A 103 0.13 7.88 -6.79
CA LEU A 103 0.21 7.72 -5.33
C LEU A 103 1.16 8.75 -4.72
N ALA A 104 0.67 9.45 -3.70
CA ALA A 104 1.41 10.49 -2.98
C ALA A 104 1.71 10.11 -1.53
N ASP A 105 2.48 10.96 -0.84
CA ASP A 105 2.66 10.86 0.61
C ASP A 105 1.31 11.07 1.33
N GLY A 106 1.00 10.23 2.31
CA GLY A 106 -0.27 10.28 3.06
C GLY A 106 -1.39 9.42 2.46
N ASP A 107 -1.37 9.14 1.16
CA ASP A 107 -2.29 8.17 0.56
C ASP A 107 -2.19 6.84 1.32
N THR A 108 -3.30 6.13 1.47
CA THR A 108 -3.34 4.90 2.25
C THR A 108 -3.91 3.76 1.42
N LEU A 109 -3.26 2.61 1.51
CA LEU A 109 -3.60 1.41 0.76
C LEU A 109 -4.17 0.36 1.70
N VAL A 110 -5.21 -0.34 1.26
CA VAL A 110 -5.65 -1.60 1.85
C VAL A 110 -5.23 -2.71 0.91
N PHE A 111 -4.38 -3.61 1.38
CA PHE A 111 -4.00 -4.82 0.66
C PHE A 111 -4.86 -5.97 1.15
N GLN A 112 -5.53 -6.69 0.25
CA GLN A 112 -6.29 -7.90 0.54
C GLN A 112 -5.71 -9.07 -0.25
N SER A 113 -5.25 -10.12 0.44
CA SER A 113 -4.62 -11.29 -0.18
C SER A 113 -5.68 -12.28 -0.70
N ILE A 114 -6.09 -12.11 -1.95
CA ILE A 114 -7.12 -12.98 -2.56
C ILE A 114 -6.55 -14.30 -3.08
N LYS A 115 -5.23 -14.35 -3.34
CA LYS A 115 -4.44 -15.56 -3.63
C LYS A 115 -3.02 -15.37 -3.05
N PRO A 116 -2.20 -16.44 -2.92
CA PRO A 116 -0.85 -16.32 -2.34
C PRO A 116 0.06 -15.28 -3.01
N THR A 117 -0.15 -15.00 -4.30
CA THR A 117 0.65 -14.05 -5.08
C THR A 117 -0.20 -12.94 -5.71
N VAL A 118 -1.41 -12.71 -5.20
CA VAL A 118 -2.32 -11.69 -5.73
C VAL A 118 -2.92 -10.87 -4.60
N PHE A 119 -2.61 -9.58 -4.59
CA PHE A 119 -3.25 -8.60 -3.74
C PHE A 119 -4.29 -7.81 -4.54
N LYS A 120 -5.52 -7.77 -4.03
CA LYS A 120 -6.45 -6.71 -4.38
C LYS A 120 -6.10 -5.47 -3.55
N VAL A 121 -5.99 -4.31 -4.20
CA VAL A 121 -5.54 -3.06 -3.59
C VAL A 121 -6.64 -2.02 -3.68
N PHE A 122 -6.97 -1.44 -2.54
CA PHE A 122 -7.89 -0.31 -2.42
C PHE A 122 -7.10 0.93 -2.01
N ILE A 123 -7.43 2.09 -2.60
CA ILE A 123 -6.68 3.33 -2.40
C ILE A 123 -7.59 4.37 -1.75
N THR A 124 -7.17 4.94 -0.63
CA THR A 124 -7.77 6.12 -0.02
C THR A 124 -6.79 7.29 -0.10
N ARG A 125 -7.30 8.47 -0.50
CA ARG A 125 -6.47 9.66 -0.71
C ARG A 125 -6.44 10.53 0.53
N ALA A 126 -5.25 11.08 0.82
CA ALA A 126 -5.08 12.18 1.79
C ALA A 126 -5.65 13.47 1.22
#